data_AF-A0A519JGE4-F1
#
_entry.id   AF-A0A519JGE4-F1
#
_cell.length_a   1.000
_cell.length_b   1.000
_cell.length_c   1.000
_cell.angle_alpha   90.00
_cell.angle_beta   90.00
_cell.angle_gamma   90.00
#
_symmetry.space_group_name_H-M   'P 1'
#
loop_
_entity.id
_entity.type
_entity.pdbx_description
1 polymer ?
#
loop_
_entity_poly.entity_id
_entity_poly.type
_entity_poly.pdbx_seq_one_letter_code
_entity_poly.pdbx_strand_id
1 'polypeptide(L)'
;MTIAIIDYGMGNVRSLMNAFEYIGEDAVVTADFDELEAADRLVLPGVGAFGDAMAAIDAKALRPVLNRLALEIKKPVLGVCLGMQLFAKKSFEHGEHEGLGWLDAEIRPLEVQRPAKVPHVGWNAVSFAPDEWLFKGLPSGESDYYFVHSFHMVCADPADVAGTCDHGGPFTAAVRRGNLVAAQFHPEKSQDNGLQLLQNWLAHEF
;
A
#
# COMPACT_ATOMS: atom_id res chain seq x y z
N MET A 1 -10.01 0.53 18.47
CA MET A 1 -10.25 0.39 17.02
C MET A 1 -9.71 -0.97 16.62
N THR A 2 -10.38 -1.70 15.76
CA THR A 2 -9.91 -3.02 15.31
C THR A 2 -9.33 -2.91 13.90
N ILE A 3 -8.06 -3.29 13.74
CA ILE A 3 -7.38 -3.32 12.45
C ILE A 3 -7.30 -4.78 11.99
N ALA A 4 -7.84 -5.08 10.81
CA ALA A 4 -7.66 -6.40 10.20
C ALA A 4 -6.60 -6.35 9.09
N ILE A 5 -5.55 -7.15 9.24
CA ILE A 5 -4.55 -7.43 8.22
C ILE A 5 -5.04 -8.63 7.42
N ILE A 6 -5.30 -8.43 6.13
CA ILE A 6 -5.90 -9.43 5.25
C ILE A 6 -4.91 -10.58 5.03
N ASP A 7 -5.27 -11.77 5.51
CA ASP A 7 -4.50 -13.00 5.29
C ASP A 7 -4.94 -13.71 4.02
N TYR A 8 -4.28 -13.42 2.91
CA TYR A 8 -4.37 -14.21 1.69
C TYR A 8 -3.17 -15.15 1.50
N GLY A 9 -2.37 -15.39 2.55
CA GLY A 9 -1.20 -16.26 2.53
C GLY A 9 0.11 -15.60 2.08
N MET A 10 0.11 -14.28 1.87
CA MET A 10 1.31 -13.51 1.53
C MET A 10 1.43 -12.23 2.33
N GLY A 11 2.64 -11.68 2.36
CA GLY A 11 2.96 -10.45 3.06
C GLY A 11 3.82 -10.68 4.30
N ASN A 12 4.52 -9.63 4.73
CA ASN A 12 5.27 -9.64 5.98
C ASN A 12 4.36 -9.20 7.15
N VAL A 13 3.34 -10.00 7.42
CA VAL A 13 2.27 -9.66 8.39
C VAL A 13 2.82 -9.40 9.79
N ARG A 14 3.87 -10.11 10.20
CA ARG A 14 4.47 -9.97 11.54
C ARG A 14 5.07 -8.58 11.77
N SER A 15 5.75 -8.00 10.78
CA SER A 15 6.29 -6.66 10.95
C SER A 15 5.20 -5.60 11.05
N LEU A 16 4.11 -5.75 10.29
CA LEU A 16 2.94 -4.87 10.40
C LEU A 16 2.28 -4.98 11.78
N MET A 17 2.05 -6.20 12.27
CA MET A 17 1.52 -6.42 13.62
C MET A 17 2.39 -5.74 14.69
N ASN A 18 3.70 -5.95 14.64
CA ASN A 18 4.63 -5.32 15.58
C ASN A 18 4.60 -3.79 15.50
N ALA A 19 4.44 -3.23 14.29
CA ALA A 19 4.37 -1.78 14.10
C ALA A 19 3.08 -1.21 14.70
N PHE A 20 1.94 -1.88 14.53
CA PHE A 20 0.68 -1.49 15.16
C PHE A 20 0.74 -1.62 16.69
N GLU A 21 1.25 -2.75 17.20
CA GLU A 21 1.45 -2.95 18.64
C GLU A 21 2.34 -1.85 19.24
N TYR A 22 3.42 -1.49 18.55
CA TYR A 22 4.34 -0.44 19.00
C TYR A 22 3.68 0.94 19.11
N ILE A 23 2.76 1.27 18.20
CA ILE A 23 1.99 2.54 18.26
C ILE A 23 0.73 2.45 19.13
N GLY A 24 0.54 1.34 19.85
CA GLY A 24 -0.52 1.16 20.84
C GLY A 24 -1.84 0.63 20.27
N GLU A 25 -1.81 -0.03 19.12
CA GLU A 25 -3.00 -0.51 18.42
C GLU A 25 -2.98 -2.04 18.24
N ASP A 26 -4.15 -2.65 18.41
CA ASP A 26 -4.33 -4.08 18.20
C ASP A 26 -4.71 -4.38 16.75
N ALA A 27 -3.99 -5.33 16.15
CA ALA A 27 -4.27 -5.82 14.81
C ALA A 27 -4.47 -7.34 14.80
N VAL A 28 -5.48 -7.81 14.07
CA VAL A 28 -5.74 -9.23 13.81
C VAL A 28 -5.34 -9.59 12.39
N VAL A 29 -4.70 -10.74 12.21
CA VAL A 29 -4.42 -11.30 10.88
C VAL A 29 -5.50 -12.33 10.58
N THR A 30 -6.29 -12.09 9.54
CA THR A 30 -7.48 -12.90 9.27
C THR A 30 -7.86 -12.96 7.81
N ALA A 31 -8.43 -14.10 7.43
CA ALA A 31 -9.09 -14.32 6.15
C ALA A 31 -10.60 -14.53 6.33
N ASP A 32 -11.09 -14.50 7.58
CA ASP A 32 -12.48 -14.73 7.92
C ASP A 32 -13.34 -13.53 7.51
N PHE A 33 -14.45 -13.80 6.84
CA PHE A 33 -15.26 -12.74 6.24
C PHE A 33 -15.98 -11.91 7.28
N ASP A 34 -16.42 -12.53 8.38
CA ASP A 34 -17.13 -11.83 9.45
C ASP A 34 -16.15 -10.94 10.23
N GLU A 35 -14.92 -11.40 10.48
CA GLU A 35 -13.88 -10.58 11.10
C GLU A 35 -13.47 -9.40 10.21
N LEU A 36 -13.31 -9.60 8.90
CA LEU A 36 -13.02 -8.52 7.94
C LEU A 36 -14.17 -7.50 7.87
N GLU A 37 -15.42 -7.96 7.93
CA GLU A 37 -16.61 -7.10 7.95
C GLU A 37 -16.76 -6.35 9.28
N ALA A 38 -16.37 -6.94 10.40
CA ALA A 38 -16.43 -6.31 11.73
C ALA A 38 -15.29 -5.32 12.01
N ALA A 39 -14.12 -5.47 11.38
CA ALA A 39 -12.98 -4.60 11.63
C ALA A 39 -13.25 -3.13 11.25
N ASP A 40 -12.71 -2.16 11.98
CA ASP A 40 -12.89 -0.75 11.64
C ASP A 40 -12.09 -0.37 10.38
N ARG A 41 -10.92 -1.02 10.19
CA ARG A 41 -9.99 -0.71 9.12
C ARG A 41 -9.31 -1.96 8.59
N LEU A 42 -8.93 -1.92 7.32
CA LEU A 42 -8.27 -3.03 6.65
C LEU A 42 -6.84 -2.64 6.25
N VAL A 43 -5.94 -3.61 6.32
CA VAL A 43 -4.60 -3.52 5.74
C VAL A 43 -4.47 -4.64 4.73
N LEU A 44 -4.16 -4.28 3.49
CA LEU A 44 -3.78 -5.21 2.44
C LEU A 44 -2.25 -5.25 2.38
N PRO A 45 -1.60 -6.24 3.01
CA PRO A 45 -0.16 -6.39 2.92
C PRO A 45 0.23 -6.97 1.56
N GLY A 46 1.52 -6.98 1.24
CA GLY A 46 2.00 -7.86 0.19
C GLY A 46 3.51 -7.86 0.01
N VAL A 47 4.03 -9.04 -0.34
CA VAL A 47 5.39 -9.28 -0.85
C VAL A 47 5.29 -10.36 -1.93
N GLY A 48 6.22 -10.38 -2.87
CA GLY A 48 6.24 -11.36 -3.96
C GLY A 48 5.66 -10.81 -5.25
N ALA A 49 5.20 -11.70 -6.13
CA ALA A 49 4.70 -11.35 -7.45
C ALA A 49 3.20 -11.05 -7.45
N PHE A 50 2.79 -10.09 -8.28
CA PHE A 50 1.42 -9.64 -8.45
C PHE A 50 0.46 -10.75 -8.87
N GLY A 51 0.85 -11.53 -9.89
CA GLY A 51 0.03 -12.64 -10.39
C GLY A 51 -0.24 -13.69 -9.31
N ASP A 52 0.77 -14.04 -8.52
CA ASP A 52 0.65 -15.00 -7.43
C ASP A 52 -0.28 -14.46 -6.34
N ALA A 53 -0.14 -13.17 -5.96
CA ALA A 53 -0.98 -12.53 -4.95
C ALA A 53 -2.46 -12.50 -5.35
N MET A 54 -2.77 -12.13 -6.59
CA MET A 54 -4.15 -12.17 -7.10
C MET A 54 -4.70 -13.60 -7.14
N ALA A 55 -3.89 -14.58 -7.56
CA ALA A 55 -4.29 -15.99 -7.54
C ALA A 55 -4.61 -16.49 -6.12
N ALA A 56 -3.84 -16.07 -5.11
CA ALA A 56 -4.10 -16.45 -3.72
C ALA A 56 -5.34 -15.77 -3.13
N ILE A 57 -5.57 -14.49 -3.46
CA ILE A 57 -6.82 -13.79 -3.10
C ILE A 57 -8.04 -14.52 -3.69
N ASP A 58 -7.95 -14.95 -4.95
CA ASP A 58 -9.04 -15.65 -5.63
C ASP A 58 -9.25 -17.06 -5.07
N ALA A 59 -8.16 -17.79 -4.79
CA ALA A 59 -8.23 -19.13 -4.21
C ALA A 59 -8.91 -19.14 -2.83
N LYS A 60 -8.81 -18.05 -2.06
CA LYS A 60 -9.52 -17.87 -0.79
C LYS A 60 -10.91 -17.21 -0.93
N ALA A 61 -11.37 -16.97 -2.15
CA ALA A 61 -12.61 -16.26 -2.45
C ALA A 61 -12.72 -14.87 -1.79
N LEU A 62 -11.58 -14.20 -1.55
CA LEU A 62 -11.53 -12.90 -0.87
C LEU A 62 -11.93 -11.75 -1.80
N ARG A 63 -11.68 -11.85 -3.11
CA ARG A 63 -11.91 -10.75 -4.07
C ARG A 63 -13.31 -10.09 -3.95
N PRO A 64 -14.44 -10.84 -3.95
CA PRO A 64 -15.75 -10.21 -3.84
C PRO A 64 -15.97 -9.48 -2.51
N VAL A 65 -15.49 -10.06 -1.41
CA VAL A 65 -15.61 -9.48 -0.06
C VAL A 65 -14.79 -8.20 0.03
N LEU A 66 -13.54 -8.23 -0.42
CA LEU A 66 -12.67 -7.06 -0.43
C LEU A 66 -13.25 -5.94 -1.31
N ASN A 67 -13.79 -6.28 -2.49
CA ASN A 67 -14.44 -5.30 -3.36
C ASN A 67 -15.67 -4.66 -2.70
N ARG A 68 -16.54 -5.45 -2.07
CA ARG A 68 -17.70 -4.93 -1.33
C ARG A 68 -17.26 -3.99 -0.20
N LEU A 69 -16.30 -4.41 0.63
CA LEU A 69 -15.82 -3.63 1.77
C LEU A 69 -15.15 -2.31 1.32
N ALA A 70 -14.32 -2.36 0.28
CA ALA A 70 -13.56 -1.21 -0.19
C ALA A 70 -14.41 -0.23 -1.03
N LEU A 71 -15.25 -0.75 -1.94
CA LEU A 71 -15.94 0.08 -2.94
C LEU A 71 -17.36 0.46 -2.56
N GLU A 72 -18.10 -0.42 -1.86
CA GLU A 72 -19.50 -0.19 -1.50
C GLU A 72 -19.63 0.34 -0.08
N ILE A 73 -19.03 -0.35 0.89
CA ILE A 73 -19.06 0.03 2.31
C ILE A 73 -18.11 1.19 2.63
N LYS A 74 -17.13 1.44 1.74
CA LYS A 74 -16.10 2.49 1.90
C LYS A 74 -15.26 2.32 3.17
N LYS A 75 -14.97 1.08 3.58
CA LYS A 75 -14.09 0.80 4.71
C LYS A 75 -12.68 1.32 4.43
N PRO A 76 -12.01 2.03 5.36
CA PRO A 76 -10.64 2.47 5.16
C PRO A 76 -9.69 1.30 4.91
N VAL A 77 -8.93 1.36 3.82
CA VAL A 77 -7.96 0.31 3.46
C VAL A 77 -6.58 0.93 3.25
N LEU A 78 -5.56 0.34 3.89
CA LEU A 78 -4.15 0.63 3.67
C LEU A 78 -3.48 -0.47 2.84
N GLY A 79 -3.05 -0.17 1.61
CA GLY A 79 -2.21 -1.06 0.80
C GLY A 79 -0.72 -0.83 1.07
N VAL A 80 0.04 -1.90 1.30
CA VAL A 80 1.51 -1.82 1.55
C VAL A 80 2.31 -2.59 0.52
N CYS A 81 3.24 -1.91 -0.16
CA CYS A 81 4.12 -2.44 -1.21
C CYS A 81 3.34 -3.17 -2.31
N LEU A 82 3.37 -4.50 -2.36
CA LEU A 82 2.54 -5.24 -3.31
C LEU A 82 1.04 -5.01 -3.05
N GLY A 83 0.62 -4.83 -1.80
CA GLY A 83 -0.75 -4.46 -1.47
C GLY A 83 -1.21 -3.14 -2.09
N MET A 84 -0.31 -2.16 -2.22
CA MET A 84 -0.59 -0.95 -3.01
C MET A 84 -0.82 -1.31 -4.47
N GLN A 85 0.07 -2.12 -5.03
CA GLN A 85 0.02 -2.47 -6.44
C GLN A 85 -1.30 -3.17 -6.79
N LEU A 86 -1.80 -4.08 -5.94
CA LEU A 86 -3.05 -4.81 -6.14
C LEU A 86 -4.29 -3.90 -6.28
N PHE A 87 -4.23 -2.63 -5.84
CA PHE A 87 -5.33 -1.68 -6.07
C PHE A 87 -5.51 -1.31 -7.55
N ALA A 88 -4.47 -1.46 -8.36
CA ALA A 88 -4.49 -1.15 -9.79
C ALA A 88 -5.48 -2.05 -10.56
N LYS A 89 -5.89 -1.60 -11.76
CA LYS A 89 -6.67 -2.42 -12.69
C LYS A 89 -5.85 -3.58 -13.23
N LYS A 90 -4.58 -3.35 -13.55
CA LYS A 90 -3.71 -4.34 -14.20
C LYS A 90 -2.26 -4.23 -13.76
N SER A 91 -1.55 -5.34 -13.86
CA SER A 91 -0.09 -5.40 -13.75
C SER A 91 0.51 -6.06 -14.98
N PHE A 92 1.70 -5.57 -15.34
CA PHE A 92 2.54 -6.11 -16.40
C PHE A 92 3.76 -6.88 -15.85
N GLU A 93 3.78 -7.18 -14.54
CA GLU A 93 4.81 -8.01 -13.92
C GLU A 93 4.68 -9.47 -14.36
N HIS A 94 5.69 -9.96 -15.07
CA HIS A 94 5.78 -11.36 -15.54
C HIS A 94 4.63 -11.85 -16.43
N GLY A 95 3.86 -10.94 -17.01
CA GLY A 95 2.66 -11.23 -17.78
C GLY A 95 1.64 -10.11 -17.60
N GLU A 96 0.45 -10.27 -18.17
CA GLU A 96 -0.67 -9.37 -17.90
C GLU A 96 -1.61 -10.00 -16.87
N HIS A 97 -1.84 -9.31 -15.76
CA HIS A 97 -2.68 -9.78 -14.65
C HIS A 97 -3.69 -8.72 -14.26
N GLU A 98 -4.94 -9.12 -14.01
CA GLU A 98 -5.96 -8.22 -13.46
C GLU A 98 -5.78 -8.04 -11.95
N GLY A 99 -5.84 -6.80 -11.48
CA GLY A 99 -5.84 -6.47 -10.06
C GLY A 99 -7.24 -6.38 -9.47
N LEU A 100 -7.34 -5.78 -8.29
CA LEU A 100 -8.63 -5.48 -7.64
C LEU A 100 -9.38 -4.36 -8.37
N GLY A 101 -8.66 -3.51 -9.11
CA GLY A 101 -9.26 -2.46 -9.95
C GLY A 101 -9.92 -1.33 -9.16
N TRP A 102 -9.47 -1.08 -7.94
CA TRP A 102 -10.00 -0.03 -7.07
C TRP A 102 -9.54 1.37 -7.49
N LEU A 103 -8.38 1.46 -8.16
CA LEU A 103 -7.84 2.67 -8.76
C LEU A 103 -7.67 2.50 -10.27
N ASP A 104 -7.89 3.57 -11.02
CA ASP A 104 -7.56 3.62 -12.44
C ASP A 104 -6.06 3.80 -12.63
N ALA A 105 -5.34 2.69 -12.42
CA ALA A 105 -3.90 2.65 -12.45
C ALA A 105 -3.42 1.32 -13.05
N GLU A 106 -2.16 1.32 -13.47
CA GLU A 106 -1.45 0.14 -13.98
C GLU A 106 -0.11 -0.02 -13.28
N ILE A 107 0.35 -1.27 -13.15
CA ILE A 107 1.66 -1.60 -12.59
C ILE A 107 2.63 -1.88 -13.72
N ARG A 108 3.69 -1.06 -13.83
CA ARG A 108 4.68 -1.09 -14.92
C ARG A 108 6.09 -1.35 -14.36
N PRO A 109 7.02 -1.91 -15.15
CA PRO A 109 8.43 -1.98 -14.76
C PRO A 109 8.95 -0.60 -14.38
N LEU A 110 9.77 -0.53 -13.33
CA LEU A 110 10.42 0.71 -12.93
C LEU A 110 11.50 1.07 -13.96
N GLU A 111 11.23 2.08 -14.77
CA GLU A 111 12.17 2.60 -15.76
C GLU A 111 13.04 3.70 -15.15
N VAL A 112 14.36 3.57 -15.30
CA VAL A 112 15.34 4.54 -14.79
C VAL A 112 15.93 5.35 -15.95
N GLN A 113 15.81 6.67 -15.86
CA GLN A 113 16.33 7.66 -16.81
C GLN A 113 17.79 8.03 -16.50
N ARG A 114 18.20 7.87 -15.25
CA ARG A 114 19.58 8.07 -14.76
C ARG A 114 20.14 6.78 -14.18
N PRO A 115 21.47 6.63 -14.07
CA PRO A 115 22.07 5.41 -13.52
C PRO A 115 21.56 5.07 -12.11
N ALA A 116 20.72 4.05 -12.02
CA ALA A 116 20.18 3.50 -10.78
C ALA A 116 19.98 1.99 -10.95
N LYS A 117 20.09 1.23 -9.85
CA LYS A 117 19.91 -0.23 -9.88
C LYS A 117 18.42 -0.59 -9.75
N VAL A 118 17.98 -1.60 -10.49
CA VAL A 118 16.66 -2.22 -10.34
C VAL A 118 16.87 -3.67 -9.88
N PRO A 119 16.20 -4.16 -8.81
CA PRO A 119 15.18 -3.49 -8.00
C PRO A 119 15.68 -2.24 -7.26
N HIS A 120 14.77 -1.29 -7.04
CA HIS A 120 14.97 -0.20 -6.08
C HIS A 120 14.95 -0.80 -4.68
N VAL A 121 16.11 -0.90 -4.04
CA VAL A 121 16.29 -1.44 -2.69
C VAL A 121 17.06 -0.44 -1.86
N GLY A 122 16.43 0.07 -0.80
CA GLY A 122 17.08 1.01 0.11
C GLY A 122 16.13 2.05 0.67
N TRP A 123 16.73 3.06 1.29
CA TRP A 123 16.04 4.20 1.86
C TRP A 123 16.03 5.34 0.85
N ASN A 124 14.88 5.97 0.65
CA ASN A 124 14.75 7.08 -0.28
C ASN A 124 13.68 8.07 0.19
N ALA A 125 13.89 9.34 -0.12
CA ALA A 125 13.04 10.42 0.32
C ALA A 125 11.76 10.48 -0.51
N VAL A 126 10.64 10.77 0.15
CA VAL A 126 9.35 10.98 -0.52
C VAL A 126 8.99 12.46 -0.50
N SER A 127 8.63 12.99 -1.66
CA SER A 127 8.07 14.33 -1.83
C SER A 127 6.55 14.27 -1.93
N PHE A 128 5.88 15.17 -1.23
CA PHE A 128 4.42 15.29 -1.13
C PHE A 128 4.01 16.76 -0.98
N ALA A 129 2.74 17.04 -1.23
CA ALA A 129 2.18 18.39 -1.07
C ALA A 129 2.15 18.81 0.41
N PRO A 130 2.30 20.11 0.73
CA PRO A 130 2.33 20.58 2.12
C PRO A 130 1.10 20.24 2.97
N ASP A 131 -0.06 20.07 2.33
CA ASP A 131 -1.35 19.75 2.95
C ASP A 131 -1.72 18.26 2.86
N GLU A 132 -0.80 17.41 2.40
CA GLU A 132 -1.05 15.97 2.33
C GLU A 132 -1.12 15.34 3.72
N TRP A 133 -2.33 15.03 4.16
CA TRP A 133 -2.63 14.59 5.52
C TRP A 133 -1.92 13.29 5.90
N LEU A 134 -1.66 12.41 4.93
CA LEU A 134 -0.96 11.14 5.16
C LEU A 134 0.45 11.35 5.72
N PHE A 135 1.09 12.45 5.33
CA PHE A 135 2.45 12.81 5.72
C PHE A 135 2.49 13.95 6.75
N LYS A 136 1.40 14.21 7.46
CA LYS A 136 1.34 15.23 8.51
C LYS A 136 2.47 15.06 9.52
N GLY A 137 3.22 16.13 9.77
CA GLY A 137 4.34 16.13 10.71
C GLY A 137 5.67 15.61 10.14
N LEU A 138 5.73 15.30 8.85
CA LEU A 138 6.93 14.79 8.17
C LEU A 138 7.46 15.82 7.15
N PRO A 139 8.78 16.04 7.06
CA PRO A 139 9.37 16.95 6.08
C PRO A 139 9.38 16.35 4.66
N SER A 140 8.69 17.03 3.73
CA SER A 140 8.62 16.65 2.32
C SER A 140 9.98 16.73 1.64
N GLY A 141 10.39 15.66 0.95
CA GLY A 141 11.69 15.58 0.27
C GLY A 141 12.89 15.29 1.19
N GLU A 142 12.64 15.10 2.49
CA GLU A 142 13.69 14.76 3.48
C GLU A 142 13.36 13.49 4.28
N SER A 143 12.08 13.14 4.44
CA SER A 143 11.69 11.90 5.10
C SER A 143 11.97 10.67 4.22
N ASP A 144 12.93 9.87 4.65
CA ASP A 144 13.28 8.60 4.03
C ASP A 144 12.34 7.45 4.44
N TYR A 145 12.02 6.60 3.47
CA TYR A 145 11.25 5.36 3.64
C TYR A 145 11.97 4.19 2.99
N TYR A 146 11.71 2.97 3.48
CA TYR A 146 12.33 1.76 2.96
C TYR A 146 11.56 1.16 1.77
N PHE A 147 12.22 1.05 0.62
CA PHE A 147 11.71 0.49 -0.62
C PHE A 147 12.41 -0.82 -0.99
N VAL A 148 11.66 -1.73 -1.62
CA VAL A 148 12.16 -2.97 -2.23
C VAL A 148 11.21 -3.41 -3.36
N HIS A 149 11.41 -2.89 -4.58
CA HIS A 149 10.52 -3.18 -5.71
C HIS A 149 11.20 -3.02 -7.08
N SER A 150 10.70 -3.76 -8.08
CA SER A 150 11.10 -3.65 -9.50
C SER A 150 10.03 -3.03 -10.39
N PHE A 151 8.81 -2.88 -9.86
CA PHE A 151 7.63 -2.38 -10.56
C PHE A 151 7.02 -1.23 -9.76
N HIS A 152 6.31 -0.34 -10.43
CA HIS A 152 5.66 0.80 -9.79
C HIS A 152 4.28 1.04 -10.37
N MET A 153 3.44 1.73 -9.59
CA MET A 153 2.13 2.16 -10.04
C MET A 153 2.25 3.41 -10.93
N VAL A 154 1.47 3.42 -12.00
CA VAL A 154 1.21 4.56 -12.88
C VAL A 154 -0.28 4.88 -12.77
N CYS A 155 -0.61 6.00 -12.14
CA CYS A 155 -1.99 6.45 -11.98
C CYS A 155 -2.45 7.20 -13.24
N ALA A 156 -3.66 6.93 -13.71
CA ALA A 156 -4.26 7.69 -14.81
C ALA A 156 -4.64 9.11 -14.37
N ASP A 157 -5.08 9.26 -13.11
CA ASP A 157 -5.40 10.55 -12.50
C ASP A 157 -4.28 11.00 -11.55
N PRO A 158 -3.59 12.12 -11.82
CA PRO A 158 -2.58 12.67 -10.93
C PRO A 158 -3.11 13.01 -9.52
N ALA A 159 -4.42 13.25 -9.37
CA ALA A 159 -5.03 13.55 -8.07
C ALA A 159 -5.00 12.35 -7.09
N ASP A 160 -4.78 11.14 -7.61
CA ASP A 160 -4.60 9.93 -6.78
C ASP A 160 -3.21 9.85 -6.15
N VAL A 161 -2.22 10.58 -6.67
CA VAL A 161 -0.84 10.51 -6.19
C VAL A 161 -0.70 11.35 -4.92
N ALA A 162 -0.50 10.68 -3.78
CA ALA A 162 -0.27 11.31 -2.48
C ALA A 162 1.20 11.71 -2.30
N GLY A 163 2.12 10.96 -2.91
CA GLY A 163 3.54 11.22 -2.80
C GLY A 163 4.34 10.58 -3.94
N THR A 164 5.47 11.19 -4.27
CA THR A 164 6.40 10.75 -5.31
C THR A 164 7.79 10.54 -4.74
N CYS A 165 8.55 9.63 -5.31
CA CYS A 165 9.95 9.42 -4.99
C CYS A 165 10.76 9.41 -6.29
N ASP A 166 12.03 9.77 -6.24
CA ASP A 166 12.94 9.70 -7.39
C ASP A 166 13.96 8.59 -7.20
N HIS A 167 13.97 7.61 -8.11
CA HIS A 167 14.98 6.56 -8.16
C HIS A 167 15.52 6.41 -9.59
N GLY A 168 16.34 7.38 -9.99
CA GLY A 168 16.76 7.51 -11.38
C GLY A 168 15.65 8.05 -12.29
N GLY A 169 14.59 8.63 -11.71
CA GLY A 169 13.37 9.07 -12.36
C GLY A 169 12.20 9.07 -11.35
N PRO A 170 11.19 9.93 -11.53
CA PRO A 170 10.07 10.02 -10.59
C PRO A 170 9.12 8.81 -10.73
N PHE A 171 8.64 8.31 -9.60
CA PHE A 171 7.58 7.30 -9.54
C PHE A 171 6.60 7.58 -8.40
N THR A 172 5.40 7.01 -8.49
CA THR A 172 4.38 7.10 -7.44
C THR A 172 4.80 6.30 -6.21
N ALA A 173 5.06 7.00 -5.10
CA ALA A 173 5.48 6.40 -3.83
C ALA A 173 4.29 6.12 -2.90
N ALA A 174 3.23 6.92 -2.99
CA ALA A 174 2.00 6.72 -2.25
C ALA A 174 0.79 7.23 -3.05
N VAL A 175 -0.37 6.65 -2.79
CA VAL A 175 -1.65 7.02 -3.40
C VAL A 175 -2.75 7.17 -2.36
N ARG A 176 -3.75 8.00 -2.68
CA ARG A 176 -5.01 8.06 -1.95
C ARG A 176 -6.19 8.36 -2.86
N ARG A 177 -7.34 7.74 -2.59
CA ARG A 177 -8.64 8.08 -3.18
C ARG A 177 -9.75 7.71 -2.20
N GLY A 178 -10.32 8.72 -1.53
CA GLY A 178 -11.33 8.50 -0.47
C GLY A 178 -10.77 7.60 0.64
N ASN A 179 -11.44 6.46 0.88
CA ASN A 179 -11.07 5.45 1.87
C ASN A 179 -9.89 4.55 1.46
N LEU A 180 -9.37 4.68 0.25
CA LEU A 180 -8.27 3.87 -0.26
C LEU A 180 -6.97 4.65 -0.12
N VAL A 181 -6.03 4.11 0.65
CA VAL A 181 -4.72 4.71 0.86
C VAL A 181 -3.67 3.63 0.66
N ALA A 182 -2.55 3.93 0.02
CA ALA A 182 -1.51 2.94 -0.15
C ALA A 182 -0.12 3.54 -0.32
N ALA A 183 0.90 2.78 0.04
CA ALA A 183 2.30 3.16 -0.05
C ALA A 183 3.14 2.05 -0.73
N GLN A 184 4.05 2.44 -1.61
CA GLN A 184 4.96 1.53 -2.31
C GLN A 184 6.12 1.11 -1.40
N PHE A 185 6.51 1.99 -0.47
CA PHE A 185 7.44 1.69 0.60
C PHE A 185 6.77 0.87 1.72
N HIS A 186 7.61 0.36 2.60
CA HIS A 186 7.20 -0.42 3.77
C HIS A 186 7.19 0.46 5.02
N PRO A 187 6.04 1.05 5.44
CA PRO A 187 5.99 1.88 6.64
C PRO A 187 6.43 1.11 7.88
N GLU A 188 6.14 -0.19 7.97
CA GLU A 188 6.56 -1.06 9.07
C GLU A 188 8.09 -1.30 9.13
N LYS A 189 8.82 -0.87 8.11
CA LYS A 189 10.29 -0.93 8.03
C LYS A 189 10.93 0.45 7.97
N SER A 190 10.15 1.53 8.01
CA SER A 190 10.60 2.90 7.74
C SER A 190 10.85 3.73 9.01
N GLN A 191 11.17 3.07 10.13
CA GLN A 191 11.44 3.71 11.43
C GLN A 191 10.34 4.74 11.80
N ASP A 192 10.70 5.83 12.46
CA ASP A 192 9.78 6.85 12.97
C ASP A 192 8.92 7.48 11.85
N ASN A 193 9.49 7.68 10.65
CA ASN A 193 8.74 8.19 9.50
C ASN A 193 7.59 7.23 9.11
N GLY A 194 7.87 5.94 9.10
CA GLY A 194 6.88 4.90 8.81
C GLY A 194 5.81 4.79 9.90
N LEU A 195 6.21 4.85 11.16
CA LEU A 195 5.28 4.81 12.30
C LEU A 195 4.38 6.05 12.33
N GLN A 196 4.93 7.24 12.08
CA GLN A 196 4.15 8.47 11.99
C GLN A 196 3.12 8.41 10.85
N LEU A 197 3.47 7.83 9.70
CA LEU A 197 2.53 7.62 8.60
C LEU A 197 1.38 6.69 8.98
N LEU A 198 1.67 5.58 9.69
CA LEU A 198 0.63 4.68 10.21
C LEU A 198 -0.29 5.40 11.19
N GLN A 199 0.28 6.19 12.11
CA GLN A 199 -0.49 7.01 13.05
C GLN A 199 -1.37 8.04 12.32
N ASN A 200 -0.85 8.71 11.30
CA ASN A 200 -1.62 9.65 10.49
C ASN A 200 -2.80 8.98 9.78
N TRP A 201 -2.57 7.79 9.21
CA TRP A 201 -3.64 7.00 8.64
C TRP A 201 -4.71 6.65 9.67
N LEU A 202 -4.34 6.13 10.83
CA LEU A 202 -5.26 5.76 11.91
C LEU A 202 -6.04 6.94 12.49
N ALA A 203 -5.43 8.12 12.55
CA ALA A 203 -6.06 9.34 13.06
C ALA A 203 -6.98 10.03 12.04
N HIS A 204 -6.96 9.64 10.76
CA HIS A 204 -7.77 10.27 9.73
C HIS A 204 -9.24 9.81 9.79
N GLU A 205 -10.17 10.77 9.72
CA GLU A 205 -11.61 10.51 9.60
C GLU A 205 -11.99 10.41 8.11
N PHE A 206 -12.54 9.27 7.70
CA PHE A 206 -12.84 8.90 6.31
C PHE A 206 -14.32 9.13 5.93
#